data_AF-A0A936U7E7-F1
#
_entry.id   AF-A0A936U7E7-F1
#
_cell.length_a   1.000
_cell.length_b   1.000
_cell.length_c   1.000
_cell.angle_alpha   90.00
_cell.angle_beta   90.00
_cell.angle_gamma   90.00
#
_symmetry.space_group_name_H-M   'P 1'
#
loop_
_entity.id
_entity.type
_entity.pdbx_description
1 polymer ?
#
loop_
_entity_poly.entity_id
_entity_poly.type
_entity_poly.pdbx_seq_one_letter_code
_entity_poly.pdbx_strand_id
1 'polypeptide(L)'
;MSGGLKPEDVAELHRLSEVLRDGTHYELLGVAEDFDRTALKNAYHNLSRRFHPDRYYRQDLGGLEKMLEDVFAGVNQAYRTLGDERARAQYDQDLVTAQKRKPKPKPPAAAATARPSPAPPRPVTTTASPPPAGASPRSPPARPPPPPPPNVGRPGGASPAAAATADPYTVRFTLRPPPPPRRATPPARQARRRAQEASSPAVDALKAPIIERLKKARGFFKLGEADVAANEWSKAARNFKLAMEFDPRNEEYKKRFTEADAKGRRQQAEKQIELAKKAESFSSTKEAFFHYHQAVGFDPPMGEPFYRLGKIIQANGNDHKGALTYFRKAVDKDPQVVEYRLALANVYEALAMKLNANREFKAILALKPDHEEAKAGLKRTAG
;
A
#
# COMPACT_ATOMS: atom_id res chain seq x y z
N MET A 1 19.70 11.09 24.11
CA MET A 1 19.33 12.39 23.54
C MET A 1 18.30 12.11 22.45
N SER A 2 17.01 12.32 22.74
CA SER A 2 15.90 11.93 21.88
C SER A 2 15.91 12.70 20.55
N GLY A 3 16.25 12.03 19.46
CA GLY A 3 16.06 12.54 18.10
C GLY A 3 14.68 12.12 17.60
N GLY A 4 13.63 12.73 18.13
CA GLY A 4 12.25 12.56 17.67
C GLY A 4 11.52 13.90 17.74
N LEU A 5 10.30 13.98 17.21
CA LEU A 5 9.48 15.19 17.36
C LEU A 5 9.32 15.51 18.86
N LYS A 6 9.49 16.77 19.21
CA LYS A 6 9.21 17.23 20.57
C LYS A 6 7.71 17.13 20.84
N PRO A 7 7.26 16.93 22.09
CA PRO A 7 5.83 16.85 22.42
C PRO A 7 5.02 18.06 21.93
N GLU A 8 5.62 19.25 21.96
CA GLU A 8 5.06 20.49 21.40
C GLU A 8 4.85 20.43 19.88
N ASP A 9 5.80 19.84 19.14
CA ASP A 9 5.70 19.70 17.69
C ASP A 9 4.72 18.58 17.31
N VAL A 10 4.56 17.54 18.14
CA VAL A 10 3.53 16.50 17.93
C VAL A 10 2.12 17.08 18.07
N ALA A 11 1.86 17.85 19.12
CA ALA A 11 0.57 18.51 19.31
C ALA A 11 0.25 19.48 18.15
N GLU A 12 1.25 20.25 17.73
CA GLU A 12 1.10 21.16 16.59
C GLU A 12 0.88 20.42 15.27
N LEU A 13 1.57 19.29 15.05
CA LEU A 13 1.36 18.45 13.88
C LEU A 13 -0.08 17.91 13.81
N HIS A 14 -0.63 17.47 14.95
CA HIS A 14 -2.03 17.05 15.03
C HIS A 14 -3.00 18.20 14.70
N ARG A 15 -2.79 19.39 15.27
CA ARG A 15 -3.56 20.59 14.95
C ARG A 15 -3.51 20.89 13.45
N LEU A 16 -2.33 20.91 12.84
CA LEU A 16 -2.17 21.16 11.41
C LEU A 16 -2.87 20.10 10.56
N SER A 17 -2.90 18.83 11.00
CA SER A 17 -3.63 17.76 10.32
C SER A 17 -5.16 17.93 10.37
N GLU A 18 -5.68 18.58 11.41
CA GLU A 18 -7.11 18.93 11.51
C GLU A 18 -7.42 20.11 10.58
N VAL A 19 -6.61 21.16 10.62
CA VAL A 19 -6.75 22.32 9.74
C VAL A 19 -6.60 21.93 8.27
N LEU A 20 -5.72 20.98 7.95
CA LEU A 20 -5.59 20.46 6.59
C LEU A 20 -6.87 19.79 6.08
N ARG A 21 -7.66 19.17 6.97
CA ARG A 21 -8.90 18.48 6.61
C ARG A 21 -10.09 19.44 6.50
N ASP A 22 -10.21 20.35 7.45
CA ASP A 22 -11.46 21.11 7.66
C ASP A 22 -11.29 22.63 7.53
N GLY A 23 -10.06 23.12 7.44
CA GLY A 23 -9.71 24.55 7.45
C GLY A 23 -9.28 25.12 6.11
N THR A 24 -8.85 26.38 6.14
CA THR A 24 -8.39 27.12 4.95
C THR A 24 -6.88 27.12 4.79
N HIS A 25 -6.39 27.51 3.60
CA HIS A 25 -4.96 27.69 3.35
C HIS A 25 -4.36 28.82 4.21
N TYR A 26 -5.18 29.81 4.57
CA TYR A 26 -4.82 30.90 5.48
C TYR A 26 -4.61 30.37 6.91
N GLU A 27 -5.55 29.57 7.40
CA GLU A 27 -5.47 28.93 8.72
C GLU A 27 -4.32 27.93 8.83
N LEU A 28 -4.05 27.18 7.75
CA LEU A 28 -2.97 26.19 7.71
C LEU A 28 -1.59 26.83 7.79
N LEU A 29 -1.41 27.99 7.14
CA LEU A 29 -0.19 28.78 7.23
C LEU A 29 -0.16 29.72 8.43
N GLY A 30 -1.29 29.92 9.11
CA GLY A 30 -1.40 30.86 10.24
C GLY A 30 -1.24 32.32 9.84
N VAL A 31 -1.73 32.69 8.65
CA VAL A 31 -1.68 34.06 8.12
C VAL A 31 -3.10 34.65 8.01
N ALA A 32 -3.23 35.95 8.25
CA ALA A 32 -4.49 36.68 8.07
C ALA A 32 -4.84 36.81 6.59
N GLU A 33 -6.12 36.96 6.22
CA GLU A 33 -6.52 37.11 4.82
C GLU A 33 -5.89 38.34 4.14
N ASP A 34 -5.59 39.40 4.89
CA ASP A 34 -4.94 40.63 4.40
C ASP A 34 -3.40 40.62 4.56
N PHE A 35 -2.78 39.44 4.67
CA PHE A 35 -1.33 39.30 4.90
C PHE A 35 -0.46 40.06 3.89
N ASP A 36 0.74 40.47 4.35
CA ASP A 36 1.80 40.93 3.46
C ASP A 36 2.67 39.75 2.96
N ARG A 37 3.34 39.92 1.80
CA ARG A 37 4.13 38.83 1.20
C ARG A 37 5.26 38.34 2.13
N THR A 38 5.74 39.20 3.02
CA THR A 38 6.77 38.89 4.01
C THR A 38 6.24 37.91 5.07
N ALA A 39 5.04 38.16 5.62
CA ALA A 39 4.39 37.28 6.57
C ALA A 39 4.14 35.89 5.97
N LEU A 40 3.67 35.82 4.72
CA LEU A 40 3.46 34.55 4.02
C LEU A 40 4.77 33.74 3.91
N LYS A 41 5.86 34.39 3.48
CA LYS A 41 7.17 33.74 3.35
C LYS A 41 7.71 33.27 4.70
N ASN A 42 7.58 34.10 5.74
CA ASN A 42 8.04 33.78 7.10
C ASN A 42 7.26 32.61 7.69
N ALA A 43 5.93 32.60 7.54
CA ALA A 43 5.06 31.51 7.98
C ALA A 43 5.46 30.18 7.32
N TYR A 44 5.61 30.19 5.99
CA TYR A 44 6.04 29.01 5.23
C TYR A 44 7.42 28.51 5.64
N HIS A 45 8.41 29.40 5.78
CA HIS A 45 9.77 29.04 6.19
C HIS A 45 9.79 28.44 7.62
N ASN A 46 8.98 28.98 8.53
CA ASN A 46 8.88 28.49 9.90
C ASN A 46 8.31 27.07 9.95
N LEU A 47 7.20 26.82 9.25
CA LEU A 47 6.58 25.49 9.19
C LEU A 47 7.48 24.49 8.47
N SER A 48 8.07 24.89 7.33
CA SER A 48 8.99 24.04 6.58
C SER A 48 10.20 23.64 7.42
N ARG A 49 10.81 24.57 8.17
CA ARG A 49 11.96 24.25 9.02
C ARG A 49 11.60 23.30 10.18
N ARG A 50 10.38 23.40 10.72
CA ARG A 50 9.92 22.56 11.85
C ARG A 50 9.49 21.17 11.40
N PHE A 51 8.82 21.08 10.25
CA PHE A 51 8.14 19.88 9.77
C PHE A 51 8.70 19.32 8.45
N HIS A 52 9.94 19.67 8.07
CA HIS A 52 10.57 19.07 6.88
C HIS A 52 10.77 17.55 7.06
N PRO A 53 10.29 16.71 6.12
CA PRO A 53 10.45 15.25 6.21
C PRO A 53 11.91 14.79 6.35
N ASP A 54 12.85 15.39 5.60
CA ASP A 54 14.28 15.05 5.67
C ASP A 54 14.91 15.19 7.07
N ARG A 55 14.36 16.08 7.92
CA ARG A 55 14.84 16.26 9.29
C ARG A 55 14.62 14.99 10.13
N TYR A 56 13.69 14.14 9.72
CA TYR A 56 13.22 12.97 10.45
C TYR A 56 13.41 11.65 9.68
N TYR A 57 14.11 11.65 8.54
CA TYR A 57 14.28 10.51 7.61
C TYR A 57 14.88 9.22 8.21
N ARG A 58 15.39 9.25 9.45
CA ARG A 58 15.92 8.07 10.17
C ARG A 58 15.42 7.97 11.62
N GLN A 59 14.38 8.72 11.95
CA GLN A 59 13.81 8.77 13.29
C GLN A 59 12.52 7.95 13.29
N ASP A 60 12.31 7.18 14.35
CA ASP A 60 11.03 6.52 14.59
C ASP A 60 10.06 7.57 15.16
N LEU A 61 9.07 7.96 14.37
CA LEU A 61 8.06 8.95 14.76
C LEU A 61 6.82 8.29 15.35
N GLY A 62 6.84 6.96 15.56
CA GLY A 62 5.73 6.24 16.18
C GLY A 62 4.44 6.26 15.36
N GLY A 63 4.55 6.27 14.02
CA GLY A 63 3.41 6.26 13.10
C GLY A 63 2.95 7.64 12.64
N LEU A 64 3.65 8.72 13.02
CA LEU A 64 3.36 10.10 12.59
C LEU A 64 4.02 10.49 11.27
N GLU A 65 4.83 9.61 10.66
CA GLU A 65 5.58 9.88 9.42
C GLU A 65 4.65 10.32 8.29
N LYS A 66 3.56 9.57 8.10
CA LYS A 66 2.56 9.89 7.07
C LYS A 66 1.85 11.21 7.34
N MET A 67 1.52 11.50 8.60
CA MET A 67 0.88 12.76 8.98
C MET A 67 1.80 13.96 8.71
N LEU A 68 3.09 13.80 9.00
CA LEU A 68 4.12 14.79 8.71
C LEU A 68 4.22 15.06 7.21
N GLU A 69 4.26 14.01 6.38
CA GLU A 69 4.28 14.13 4.93
C GLU A 69 3.03 14.83 4.37
N ASP A 70 1.84 14.42 4.82
CA ASP A 70 0.56 15.00 4.40
C ASP A 70 0.46 16.49 4.77
N VAL A 71 0.83 16.84 6.01
CA VAL A 71 0.86 18.23 6.48
C VAL A 71 1.88 19.06 5.71
N PHE A 72 3.09 18.55 5.50
CA PHE A 72 4.12 19.26 4.74
C PHE A 72 3.71 19.50 3.28
N ALA A 73 3.09 18.50 2.64
CA ALA A 73 2.52 18.65 1.30
C ALA A 73 1.42 19.72 1.27
N GLY A 74 0.51 19.72 2.26
CA GLY A 74 -0.54 20.72 2.42
C GLY A 74 0.00 22.15 2.60
N VAL A 75 1.02 22.32 3.43
CA VAL A 75 1.70 23.61 3.65
C VAL A 75 2.34 24.13 2.35
N ASN A 76 2.99 23.25 1.57
CA ASN A 76 3.55 23.62 0.26
C ASN A 76 2.46 24.04 -0.73
N GLN A 77 1.33 23.34 -0.76
CA GLN A 77 0.19 23.69 -1.60
C GLN A 77 -0.38 25.05 -1.19
N ALA A 78 -0.59 25.27 0.12
CA ALA A 78 -1.10 26.54 0.65
C ALA A 78 -0.19 27.71 0.28
N TYR A 79 1.12 27.57 0.44
CA TYR A 79 2.08 28.61 0.08
C TYR A 79 2.07 28.93 -1.42
N ARG A 80 2.02 27.91 -2.29
CA ARG A 80 1.96 28.11 -3.75
C ARG A 80 0.67 28.82 -4.18
N THR A 81 -0.47 28.43 -3.61
CA THR A 81 -1.77 29.03 -3.94
C THR A 81 -1.85 30.47 -3.45
N LEU A 82 -1.46 30.75 -2.20
CA LEU A 82 -1.55 32.10 -1.62
C LEU A 82 -0.46 33.05 -2.15
N GLY A 83 0.67 32.51 -2.64
CA GLY A 83 1.78 33.28 -3.19
C GLY A 83 1.55 33.78 -4.63
N ASP A 84 0.64 33.15 -5.38
CA ASP A 84 0.24 33.57 -6.72
C ASP A 84 -1.10 34.32 -6.66
N GLU A 85 -1.11 35.58 -7.13
CA GLU A 85 -2.29 36.45 -7.03
C GLU A 85 -3.51 35.88 -7.76
N ARG A 86 -3.31 35.21 -8.90
CA ARG A 86 -4.39 34.64 -9.69
C ARG A 86 -4.91 33.36 -9.06
N ALA A 87 -4.03 32.50 -8.59
CA ALA A 87 -4.41 31.27 -7.89
C ALA A 87 -5.13 31.56 -6.58
N ARG A 88 -4.66 32.58 -5.83
CA ARG A 88 -5.31 33.07 -4.62
C ARG A 88 -6.71 33.61 -4.91
N ALA A 89 -6.86 34.46 -5.94
CA ALA A 89 -8.17 35.00 -6.31
C ALA A 89 -9.18 33.90 -6.68
N GLN A 90 -8.73 32.85 -7.39
CA GLN A 90 -9.57 31.69 -7.68
C GLN A 90 -9.95 30.92 -6.40
N TYR A 91 -8.98 30.69 -5.52
CA TYR A 91 -9.20 30.01 -4.25
C TYR A 91 -10.22 30.76 -3.37
N ASP A 92 -10.13 32.09 -3.31
CA ASP A 92 -11.07 32.92 -2.54
C ASP A 92 -12.49 32.84 -3.12
N GLN A 93 -12.64 32.81 -4.45
CA GLN A 93 -13.95 32.59 -5.09
C GLN A 93 -14.52 31.21 -4.76
N ASP A 94 -13.67 30.18 -4.74
CA ASP A 94 -14.06 28.82 -4.40
C ASP A 94 -14.50 28.71 -2.92
N LEU A 95 -13.85 29.43 -2.00
CA LEU A 95 -14.28 29.53 -0.60
C LEU A 95 -15.64 30.18 -0.45
N VAL A 96 -15.90 31.30 -1.14
CA VAL A 96 -17.20 31.99 -1.10
C VAL A 96 -18.31 31.12 -1.68
N THR A 97 -18.05 30.40 -2.78
CA THR A 97 -19.02 29.50 -3.39
C THR A 97 -19.27 28.25 -2.53
N ALA A 98 -18.24 27.71 -1.87
CA ALA A 98 -18.36 26.62 -0.91
C ALA A 98 -19.18 27.02 0.33
N GLN A 99 -18.99 28.24 0.85
CA GLN A 99 -19.80 28.77 1.96
C GLN A 99 -21.28 28.93 1.57
N LYS A 100 -21.57 29.37 0.34
CA LYS A 100 -22.96 29.49 -0.18
C LYS A 100 -23.65 28.14 -0.40
N ARG A 101 -22.89 27.05 -0.54
CA ARG A 101 -23.38 25.68 -0.80
C ARG A 101 -23.66 24.84 0.46
N LYS A 102 -23.35 25.33 1.67
CA LYS A 102 -23.73 24.62 2.91
C LYS A 102 -25.27 24.66 3.08
N PRO A 103 -25.97 23.51 3.09
CA PRO A 103 -27.43 23.49 3.21
C PRO A 103 -27.87 24.02 4.59
N LYS A 104 -28.89 24.89 4.62
CA LYS A 104 -29.54 25.34 5.87
C LYS A 104 -30.03 24.11 6.66
N PRO A 105 -29.84 24.06 7.99
CA PRO A 105 -30.44 23.02 8.80
C PRO A 105 -31.97 23.10 8.67
N LYS A 106 -32.59 21.95 8.39
CA LYS A 106 -34.04 21.80 8.26
C LYS A 106 -34.70 22.19 9.59
N PRO A 107 -35.67 23.12 9.62
CA PRO A 107 -36.40 23.41 10.86
C PRO A 107 -37.15 22.15 11.32
N PRO A 108 -37.32 21.94 12.64
CA PRO A 108 -38.04 20.78 13.16
C PRO A 108 -39.46 20.78 12.60
N ALA A 109 -39.88 19.66 12.03
CA ALA A 109 -41.19 19.50 11.43
C ALA A 109 -42.28 19.64 12.50
N ALA A 110 -42.93 20.80 12.52
CA ALA A 110 -44.19 21.00 13.20
C ALA A 110 -45.32 20.37 12.35
N ALA A 111 -46.05 19.45 12.99
CA ALA A 111 -47.44 19.06 12.82
C ALA A 111 -48.09 19.21 11.42
N ALA A 112 -48.35 18.07 10.78
CA ALA A 112 -49.43 17.93 9.79
C ALA A 112 -50.25 16.65 10.10
N THR A 113 -51.40 16.89 10.71
CA THR A 113 -52.72 16.26 10.52
C THR A 113 -52.88 14.73 10.40
N ALA A 114 -53.72 14.26 11.33
CA ALA A 114 -54.26 12.93 11.57
C ALA A 114 -54.96 12.21 10.39
N ARG A 115 -54.86 10.87 10.42
CA ARG A 115 -55.94 9.93 10.07
C ARG A 115 -55.88 8.73 11.03
N PRO A 116 -57.01 8.17 11.52
CA PRO A 116 -57.02 7.37 12.75
C PRO A 116 -57.04 5.85 12.51
N SER A 117 -56.47 5.08 13.45
CA SER A 117 -56.87 3.70 13.78
C SER A 117 -56.12 3.20 15.04
N PRO A 118 -56.65 2.17 15.75
CA PRO A 118 -57.01 2.30 17.16
C PRO A 118 -55.99 1.77 18.18
N ALA A 119 -56.21 2.17 19.44
CA ALA A 119 -55.46 1.83 20.65
C ALA A 119 -55.41 0.32 20.96
N PRO A 120 -54.46 -0.14 21.81
CA PRO A 120 -54.72 -0.19 23.27
C PRO A 120 -53.42 -0.01 24.13
N PRO A 121 -53.43 -0.29 25.44
CA PRO A 121 -54.03 0.48 26.53
C PRO A 121 -52.96 1.14 27.45
N ARG A 122 -53.47 1.82 28.48
CA ARG A 122 -52.83 2.78 29.40
C ARG A 122 -52.13 2.11 30.62
N PRO A 123 -51.50 2.87 31.56
CA PRO A 123 -50.10 2.71 31.97
C PRO A 123 -49.92 2.21 33.41
N VAL A 124 -48.67 1.96 33.81
CA VAL A 124 -48.27 2.06 35.21
C VAL A 124 -47.00 2.90 35.37
N THR A 125 -47.12 3.79 36.35
CA THR A 125 -46.17 4.72 36.96
C THR A 125 -44.99 4.02 37.63
N THR A 126 -44.07 4.83 38.18
CA THR A 126 -42.99 4.55 39.17
C THR A 126 -41.61 4.73 38.53
N THR A 127 -40.61 5.44 39.04
CA THR A 127 -40.38 6.43 40.10
C THR A 127 -38.99 7.02 39.81
N ALA A 128 -38.78 8.29 40.16
CA ALA A 128 -37.51 9.02 40.01
C ALA A 128 -36.40 8.53 40.98
N SER A 129 -35.12 8.65 40.57
CA SER A 129 -33.89 9.05 41.35
C SER A 129 -32.59 8.58 40.63
N PRO A 130 -31.35 9.02 40.98
CA PRO A 130 -30.62 10.13 40.34
C PRO A 130 -29.17 9.70 39.86
N PRO A 131 -28.18 10.59 39.57
CA PRO A 131 -27.08 10.35 38.60
C PRO A 131 -25.85 9.59 39.16
N PRO A 132 -24.91 9.13 38.30
CA PRO A 132 -23.70 8.45 38.76
C PRO A 132 -22.55 9.43 39.10
N ALA A 133 -21.82 9.10 40.16
CA ALA A 133 -20.55 9.71 40.53
C ALA A 133 -19.39 8.72 40.30
N GLY A 134 -18.25 9.26 39.87
CA GLY A 134 -16.95 8.90 40.45
C GLY A 134 -16.16 7.71 39.88
N ALA A 135 -15.17 8.06 39.05
CA ALA A 135 -13.75 7.70 39.15
C ALA A 135 -13.25 6.23 39.08
N SER A 136 -12.29 6.03 38.15
CA SER A 136 -11.38 4.90 37.98
C SER A 136 -10.44 4.64 39.17
N PRO A 137 -9.66 3.53 39.19
CA PRO A 137 -8.33 3.60 38.56
C PRO A 137 -7.85 2.35 37.79
N ARG A 138 -6.76 2.60 37.05
CA ARG A 138 -6.02 1.78 36.09
C ARG A 138 -5.35 0.54 36.69
N SER A 139 -5.15 -0.49 35.86
CA SER A 139 -4.13 -1.55 36.03
C SER A 139 -3.23 -1.62 34.77
N PRO A 140 -1.91 -1.90 34.90
CA PRO A 140 -0.96 -1.90 33.79
C PRO A 140 -0.90 -3.25 33.03
N PRO A 141 -0.40 -3.29 31.77
CA PRO A 141 -0.28 -4.52 31.00
C PRO A 141 0.97 -5.35 31.36
N ALA A 142 0.80 -6.68 31.31
CA ALA A 142 1.79 -7.69 31.65
C ALA A 142 2.93 -7.83 30.62
N ARG A 143 4.11 -8.24 31.12
CA ARG A 143 5.37 -8.49 30.41
C ARG A 143 5.37 -9.88 29.73
N PRO A 144 6.04 -10.08 28.58
CA PRO A 144 6.08 -11.40 27.91
C PRO A 144 7.09 -12.37 28.57
N PRO A 145 6.88 -13.70 28.43
CA PRO A 145 7.73 -14.73 29.04
C PRO A 145 9.03 -15.03 28.23
N PRO A 146 10.06 -15.62 28.86
CA PRO A 146 11.36 -15.90 28.22
C PRO A 146 11.40 -17.21 27.40
N PRO A 147 12.39 -17.39 26.50
CA PRO A 147 12.53 -18.57 25.65
C PRO A 147 13.13 -19.81 26.36
N PRO A 148 12.92 -21.03 25.83
CA PRO A 148 13.37 -22.28 26.44
C PRO A 148 14.88 -22.56 26.25
N PRO A 149 15.49 -23.40 27.10
CA PRO A 149 16.93 -23.68 27.07
C PRO A 149 17.35 -24.65 25.95
N PRO A 150 18.64 -24.66 25.56
CA PRO A 150 19.15 -25.50 24.49
C PRO A 150 19.34 -26.96 24.90
N ASN A 151 19.12 -27.84 23.94
CA ASN A 151 19.24 -29.30 24.01
C ASN A 151 20.71 -29.71 24.16
N VAL A 152 21.08 -30.25 25.33
CA VAL A 152 22.43 -30.77 25.58
C VAL A 152 22.48 -32.24 25.18
N GLY A 153 23.32 -32.53 24.19
CA GLY A 153 23.59 -33.87 23.69
C GLY A 153 24.14 -34.81 24.76
N ARG A 154 23.75 -36.08 24.66
CA ARG A 154 24.22 -37.17 25.49
C ARG A 154 25.40 -37.86 24.76
N PRO A 155 26.60 -37.99 25.35
CA PRO A 155 27.69 -38.69 24.69
C PRO A 155 27.57 -40.20 24.88
N GLY A 156 28.05 -40.94 23.88
CA GLY A 156 28.18 -42.39 23.90
C GLY A 156 29.21 -42.86 24.93
N GLY A 157 28.97 -44.06 25.46
CA GLY A 157 29.91 -44.84 26.25
C GLY A 157 30.00 -46.24 25.66
N ALA A 158 31.21 -46.65 25.31
CA ALA A 158 31.56 -47.94 24.76
C ALA A 158 31.49 -49.07 25.81
N SER A 159 31.21 -50.29 25.31
CA SER A 159 31.68 -51.66 25.65
C SER A 159 32.66 -51.89 26.83
N PRO A 160 32.80 -53.11 27.42
CA PRO A 160 32.92 -54.38 26.68
C PRO A 160 32.37 -55.68 27.30
N ALA A 161 32.61 -56.74 26.53
CA ALA A 161 32.27 -58.16 26.64
C ALA A 161 32.62 -58.89 27.94
N ALA A 162 31.91 -60.00 28.17
CA ALA A 162 32.45 -61.21 28.79
C ALA A 162 31.77 -62.45 28.19
N ALA A 163 32.60 -63.41 27.78
CA ALA A 163 32.25 -64.68 27.20
C ALA A 163 32.00 -65.76 28.27
N ALA A 164 31.15 -66.74 27.96
CA ALA A 164 31.26 -68.10 28.51
C ALA A 164 30.56 -69.12 27.59
N THR A 165 31.37 -70.05 27.11
CA THR A 165 31.14 -71.42 26.56
C THR A 165 30.16 -72.24 27.42
N ALA A 166 29.45 -73.32 27.03
CA ALA A 166 29.44 -74.33 25.96
C ALA A 166 27.96 -74.82 25.83
N ASP A 167 27.45 -75.55 24.83
CA ASP A 167 27.76 -76.95 24.47
C ASP A 167 26.90 -77.33 23.23
N PRO A 168 27.39 -78.08 22.22
CA PRO A 168 26.69 -78.25 20.94
C PRO A 168 26.16 -79.66 20.68
N TYR A 169 25.25 -80.23 21.48
CA TYR A 169 24.47 -81.40 21.04
C TYR A 169 23.11 -81.48 21.73
N THR A 170 22.07 -80.91 21.11
CA THR A 170 20.74 -81.54 21.09
C THR A 170 19.88 -80.92 19.99
N VAL A 171 19.74 -81.66 18.89
CA VAL A 171 18.68 -81.44 17.92
C VAL A 171 17.38 -81.90 18.58
N ARG A 172 16.52 -80.96 18.96
CA ARG A 172 15.13 -81.26 19.29
C ARG A 172 14.23 -80.59 18.25
N PHE A 173 13.72 -81.40 17.33
CA PHE A 173 12.53 -81.09 16.56
C PHE A 173 11.36 -80.90 17.53
N THR A 174 11.02 -79.64 17.82
CA THR A 174 9.73 -79.30 18.39
C THR A 174 8.92 -78.61 17.29
N LEU A 175 7.80 -79.23 16.95
CA LEU A 175 6.76 -78.65 16.10
C LEU A 175 6.49 -77.23 16.58
N ARG A 176 6.82 -76.23 15.75
CA ARG A 176 6.51 -74.83 16.03
C ARG A 176 4.98 -74.74 16.17
N PRO A 177 4.45 -74.40 17.36
CA PRO A 177 3.00 -74.24 17.51
C PRO A 177 2.53 -73.13 16.56
N PRO A 178 1.28 -73.19 16.06
CA PRO A 178 0.76 -72.17 15.17
C PRO A 178 0.90 -70.79 15.82
N PRO A 179 1.13 -69.71 15.03
CA PRO A 179 1.25 -68.38 15.61
C PRO A 179 0.00 -68.11 16.44
N PRO A 180 0.15 -67.57 17.67
CA PRO A 180 -1.00 -67.29 18.50
C PRO A 180 -1.94 -66.35 17.73
N PRO A 181 -3.27 -66.48 17.91
CA PRO A 181 -4.23 -65.57 17.28
C PRO A 181 -3.78 -64.15 17.58
N ARG A 182 -3.74 -63.28 16.54
CA ARG A 182 -3.32 -61.88 16.65
C ARG A 182 -3.91 -61.30 17.93
N ARG A 183 -3.08 -61.12 18.97
CA ARG A 183 -3.53 -60.53 20.23
C ARG A 183 -4.18 -59.22 19.86
N ALA A 184 -5.49 -59.11 20.09
CA ALA A 184 -6.21 -57.86 19.99
C ALA A 184 -5.34 -56.82 20.71
N THR A 185 -4.95 -55.74 20.01
CA THR A 185 -4.18 -54.67 20.64
C THR A 185 -4.89 -54.32 21.94
N PRO A 186 -4.21 -54.41 23.09
CA PRO A 186 -4.90 -54.30 24.37
C PRO A 186 -5.74 -53.01 24.37
N PRO A 187 -6.97 -53.04 24.92
CA PRO A 187 -7.87 -51.89 24.89
C PRO A 187 -7.20 -50.61 25.38
N ALA A 188 -6.21 -50.73 26.27
CA ALA A 188 -5.36 -49.64 26.73
C ALA A 188 -4.51 -48.95 25.63
N ARG A 189 -4.05 -49.66 24.58
CA ARG A 189 -3.25 -49.08 23.48
C ARG A 189 -4.14 -48.34 22.48
N GLN A 190 -5.33 -48.88 22.18
CA GLN A 190 -6.34 -48.16 21.40
C GLN A 190 -6.93 -46.98 22.18
N ALA A 191 -7.19 -47.13 23.48
CA ALA A 191 -7.66 -46.06 24.35
C ALA A 191 -6.59 -44.96 24.53
N ARG A 192 -5.31 -45.31 24.69
CA ARG A 192 -4.20 -44.33 24.68
C ARG A 192 -4.08 -43.62 23.34
N ARG A 193 -4.24 -44.34 22.22
CA ARG A 193 -4.23 -43.73 20.89
C ARG A 193 -5.42 -42.78 20.70
N ARG A 194 -6.63 -43.18 21.10
CA ARG A 194 -7.83 -42.31 21.13
C ARG A 194 -7.67 -41.12 22.08
N ALA A 195 -6.98 -41.28 23.21
CA ALA A 195 -6.69 -40.21 24.15
C ALA A 195 -5.54 -39.29 23.67
N GLN A 196 -4.63 -39.79 22.82
CA GLN A 196 -3.62 -38.99 22.12
C GLN A 196 -4.18 -38.29 20.87
N GLU A 197 -5.18 -38.89 20.21
CA GLU A 197 -5.92 -38.35 19.06
C GLU A 197 -7.02 -37.36 19.49
N ALA A 198 -7.57 -37.50 20.70
CA ALA A 198 -8.44 -36.52 21.33
C ALA A 198 -7.61 -35.28 21.70
N SER A 199 -7.68 -34.28 20.83
CA SER A 199 -7.17 -32.94 21.09
C SER A 199 -7.69 -32.46 22.45
N SER A 200 -6.80 -31.96 23.32
CA SER A 200 -7.26 -31.45 24.61
C SER A 200 -8.10 -30.18 24.38
N PRO A 201 -9.08 -29.87 25.25
CA PRO A 201 -9.86 -28.64 25.14
C PRO A 201 -9.00 -27.36 25.02
N ALA A 202 -7.82 -27.37 25.66
CA ALA A 202 -6.83 -26.31 25.55
C ALA A 202 -6.20 -26.21 24.14
N VAL A 203 -5.89 -27.34 23.49
CA VAL A 203 -5.37 -27.37 22.11
C VAL A 203 -6.46 -26.96 21.11
N ASP A 204 -7.72 -27.36 21.34
CA ASP A 204 -8.85 -26.95 20.50
C ASP A 204 -9.14 -25.45 20.60
N ALA A 205 -9.11 -24.90 21.81
CA ALA A 205 -9.25 -23.46 22.04
C ALA A 205 -8.16 -22.64 21.31
N LEU A 206 -6.92 -23.16 21.26
CA LEU A 206 -5.82 -22.53 20.53
C LEU A 206 -5.96 -22.66 19.01
N LYS A 207 -6.56 -23.75 18.51
CA LYS A 207 -6.78 -23.98 17.07
C LYS A 207 -7.97 -23.21 16.50
N ALA A 208 -9.03 -23.00 17.28
CA ALA A 208 -10.25 -22.33 16.83
C ALA A 208 -10.02 -20.99 16.10
N PRO A 209 -9.23 -20.02 16.63
CA PRO A 209 -8.97 -18.76 15.92
C PRO A 209 -8.18 -18.96 14.63
N ILE A 210 -7.28 -19.96 14.59
CA ILE A 210 -6.51 -20.30 13.38
C ILE A 210 -7.45 -20.87 12.32
N ILE A 211 -8.36 -21.76 12.69
CA ILE A 211 -9.34 -22.36 11.78
C ILE A 211 -10.24 -21.27 11.16
N GLU A 212 -10.76 -20.37 11.99
CA GLU A 212 -11.60 -19.26 11.50
C GLU A 212 -10.82 -18.28 10.61
N ARG A 213 -9.57 -17.97 10.96
CA ARG A 213 -8.66 -17.18 10.12
C ARG A 213 -8.45 -17.84 8.75
N LEU A 214 -8.12 -19.13 8.71
CA LEU A 214 -7.91 -19.86 7.45
C LEU A 214 -9.20 -20.04 6.64
N LYS A 215 -10.36 -20.15 7.30
CA LYS A 215 -11.68 -20.16 6.65
C LYS A 215 -11.97 -18.82 5.96
N LYS A 216 -11.68 -17.70 6.62
CA LYS A 216 -11.77 -16.35 6.00
C LYS A 216 -10.82 -16.24 4.81
N ALA A 217 -9.57 -16.68 4.96
CA ALA A 217 -8.59 -16.67 3.87
C ALA A 217 -9.11 -17.40 2.62
N ARG A 218 -9.63 -18.63 2.79
CA ARG A 218 -10.25 -19.40 1.71
C ARG A 218 -11.48 -18.72 1.11
N GLY A 219 -12.28 -18.04 1.93
CA GLY A 219 -13.44 -17.28 1.46
C GLY A 219 -13.05 -16.15 0.52
N PHE A 220 -12.09 -15.32 0.91
CA PHE A 220 -11.55 -14.25 0.07
C PHE A 220 -10.87 -14.78 -1.19
N PHE A 221 -10.15 -15.90 -1.09
CA PHE A 221 -9.55 -16.54 -2.25
C PHE A 221 -10.60 -16.96 -3.29
N LYS A 222 -11.70 -17.59 -2.84
CA LYS A 222 -12.82 -17.95 -3.74
C LYS A 222 -13.48 -16.73 -4.39
N LEU A 223 -13.66 -15.64 -3.65
CA LEU A 223 -14.16 -14.39 -4.22
C LEU A 223 -13.20 -13.82 -5.27
N GLY A 224 -11.89 -13.87 -5.01
CA GLY A 224 -10.86 -13.47 -5.97
C GLY A 224 -10.88 -14.31 -7.25
N GLU A 225 -11.02 -15.63 -7.14
CA GLU A 225 -11.16 -16.51 -8.31
C GLU A 225 -12.43 -16.19 -9.13
N ALA A 226 -13.54 -15.86 -8.46
CA ALA A 226 -14.76 -15.42 -9.14
C ALA A 226 -14.57 -14.08 -9.87
N ASP A 227 -13.86 -13.12 -9.27
CA ASP A 227 -13.51 -11.85 -9.94
C ASP A 227 -12.58 -12.07 -11.13
N VAL A 228 -11.65 -13.03 -11.07
CA VAL A 228 -10.81 -13.41 -12.21
C VAL A 228 -11.67 -13.97 -13.34
N ALA A 229 -12.63 -14.84 -13.04
CA ALA A 229 -13.58 -15.36 -14.04
C ALA A 229 -14.43 -14.23 -14.67
N ALA A 230 -14.68 -13.15 -13.92
CA ALA A 230 -15.37 -11.96 -14.40
C ALA A 230 -14.46 -10.96 -15.14
N ASN A 231 -13.16 -11.23 -15.31
CA ASN A 231 -12.14 -10.30 -15.83
C ASN A 231 -11.99 -8.99 -15.02
N GLU A 232 -12.37 -9.01 -13.75
CA GLU A 232 -12.31 -7.88 -12.81
C GLU A 232 -11.01 -7.92 -12.00
N TRP A 233 -9.87 -7.82 -12.69
CA TRP A 233 -8.55 -8.08 -12.10
C TRP A 233 -8.21 -7.19 -10.90
N SER A 234 -8.64 -5.93 -10.90
CA SER A 234 -8.47 -5.04 -9.74
C SER A 234 -9.28 -5.48 -8.52
N LYS A 235 -10.45 -6.10 -8.71
CA LYS A 235 -11.25 -6.67 -7.60
C LYS A 235 -10.59 -7.95 -7.09
N ALA A 236 -10.19 -8.82 -8.01
CA ALA A 236 -9.47 -10.05 -7.71
C ALA A 236 -8.21 -9.78 -6.88
N ALA A 237 -7.38 -8.81 -7.26
CA ALA A 237 -6.18 -8.43 -6.53
C ALA A 237 -6.48 -8.02 -5.08
N ARG A 238 -7.55 -7.24 -4.85
CA ARG A 238 -7.96 -6.87 -3.48
C ARG A 238 -8.39 -8.08 -2.66
N ASN A 239 -9.17 -8.98 -3.25
CA ASN A 239 -9.62 -10.20 -2.57
C ASN A 239 -8.44 -11.16 -2.28
N PHE A 240 -7.51 -11.34 -3.20
CA PHE A 240 -6.30 -12.13 -2.96
C PHE A 240 -5.38 -11.49 -1.91
N LYS A 241 -5.27 -10.16 -1.88
CA LYS A 241 -4.55 -9.46 -0.81
C LYS A 241 -5.13 -9.76 0.57
N LEU A 242 -6.45 -9.71 0.72
CA LEU A 242 -7.13 -10.09 1.96
C LEU A 242 -6.87 -11.57 2.29
N ALA A 243 -6.93 -12.46 1.31
CA ALA A 243 -6.59 -13.87 1.51
C ALA A 243 -5.17 -14.06 2.06
N MET A 244 -4.18 -13.31 1.55
CA MET A 244 -2.81 -13.30 2.04
C MET A 244 -2.68 -12.72 3.46
N GLU A 245 -3.45 -11.69 3.81
CA GLU A 245 -3.44 -11.14 5.18
C GLU A 245 -3.92 -12.20 6.19
N PHE A 246 -4.94 -12.98 5.82
CA PHE A 246 -5.43 -14.08 6.65
C PHE A 246 -4.58 -15.36 6.55
N ASP A 247 -3.81 -15.60 5.49
CA ASP A 247 -2.87 -16.73 5.41
C ASP A 247 -1.58 -16.37 4.66
N PRO A 248 -0.62 -15.70 5.34
CA PRO A 248 0.59 -15.16 4.69
C PRO A 248 1.59 -16.23 4.23
N ARG A 249 1.47 -17.46 4.74
CA ARG A 249 2.38 -18.57 4.41
C ARG A 249 1.95 -19.33 3.15
N ASN A 250 0.78 -18.99 2.61
CA ASN A 250 0.25 -19.65 1.43
C ASN A 250 0.85 -19.04 0.15
N GLU A 251 1.75 -19.79 -0.47
CA GLU A 251 2.42 -19.38 -1.72
C GLU A 251 1.46 -19.29 -2.91
N GLU A 252 0.36 -20.04 -2.92
CA GLU A 252 -0.64 -19.96 -3.98
C GLU A 252 -1.34 -18.59 -3.95
N TYR A 253 -1.76 -18.13 -2.77
CA TYR A 253 -2.41 -16.84 -2.61
C TYR A 253 -1.50 -15.70 -3.06
N LYS A 254 -0.21 -15.79 -2.71
CA LYS A 254 0.80 -14.83 -3.15
C LYS A 254 0.96 -14.81 -4.66
N LYS A 255 1.08 -15.98 -5.31
CA LYS A 255 1.18 -16.08 -6.78
C LYS A 255 -0.05 -15.48 -7.46
N ARG A 256 -1.25 -15.86 -7.02
CA ARG A 256 -2.52 -15.36 -7.58
C ARG A 256 -2.70 -13.87 -7.38
N PHE A 257 -2.31 -13.33 -6.22
CA PHE A 257 -2.25 -11.88 -5.99
C PHE A 257 -1.31 -11.19 -6.97
N THR A 258 -0.07 -11.66 -7.12
CA THR A 258 0.90 -11.01 -8.03
C THR A 258 0.43 -10.99 -9.47
N GLU A 259 -0.19 -12.08 -9.93
CA GLU A 259 -0.76 -12.16 -11.27
C GLU A 259 -1.93 -11.20 -11.45
N ALA A 260 -2.88 -11.20 -10.50
CA ALA A 260 -4.06 -10.36 -10.56
C ALA A 260 -3.73 -8.87 -10.43
N ASP A 261 -2.79 -8.52 -9.56
CA ASP A 261 -2.29 -7.16 -9.40
C ASP A 261 -1.62 -6.65 -10.68
N ALA A 262 -0.73 -7.44 -11.28
CA ALA A 262 -0.08 -7.07 -12.54
C ALA A 262 -1.09 -6.85 -13.68
N LYS A 263 -2.06 -7.76 -13.84
CA LYS A 263 -3.13 -7.62 -14.84
C LYS A 263 -4.06 -6.45 -14.54
N GLY A 264 -4.42 -6.23 -13.28
CA GLY A 264 -5.27 -5.13 -12.85
C GLY A 264 -4.62 -3.77 -13.08
N ARG A 265 -3.35 -3.61 -12.71
CA ARG A 265 -2.57 -2.39 -13.00
C ARG A 265 -2.44 -2.15 -14.49
N ARG A 266 -2.18 -3.20 -15.28
CA ARG A 266 -2.15 -3.11 -16.74
C ARG A 266 -3.47 -2.61 -17.32
N GLN A 267 -4.60 -3.19 -16.94
CA GLN A 267 -5.93 -2.75 -17.41
C GLN A 267 -6.23 -1.29 -17.02
N GLN A 268 -5.85 -0.89 -15.80
CA GLN A 268 -6.01 0.49 -15.35
C GLN A 268 -5.13 1.44 -16.16
N ALA A 269 -3.89 1.07 -16.44
CA ALA A 269 -3.00 1.84 -17.31
C ALA A 269 -3.57 1.98 -18.72
N GLU A 270 -3.97 0.88 -19.35
CA GLU A 270 -4.56 0.84 -20.71
C GLU A 270 -5.79 1.75 -20.80
N LYS A 271 -6.70 1.68 -19.82
CA LYS A 271 -7.86 2.57 -19.77
C LYS A 271 -7.45 4.04 -19.76
N GLN A 272 -6.45 4.41 -18.96
CA GLN A 272 -5.98 5.80 -18.89
C GLN A 272 -5.26 6.22 -20.18
N ILE A 273 -4.52 5.32 -20.82
CA ILE A 273 -3.87 5.57 -22.12
C ILE A 273 -4.93 5.87 -23.19
N GLU A 274 -6.01 5.10 -23.25
CA GLU A 274 -7.10 5.34 -24.21
C GLU A 274 -7.77 6.70 -24.00
N LEU A 275 -8.02 7.08 -22.74
CA LEU A 275 -8.54 8.42 -22.41
C LEU A 275 -7.56 9.52 -22.81
N ALA A 276 -6.26 9.32 -22.60
CA ALA A 276 -5.22 10.27 -22.99
C ALA A 276 -5.15 10.45 -24.52
N LYS A 277 -5.16 9.35 -25.29
CA LYS A 277 -5.18 9.36 -26.76
C LYS A 277 -6.41 10.08 -27.29
N LYS A 278 -7.56 9.84 -26.67
CA LYS A 278 -8.79 10.58 -26.98
C LYS A 278 -8.61 12.08 -26.73
N ALA A 279 -8.09 12.47 -25.57
CA ALA A 279 -7.81 13.88 -25.26
C ALA A 279 -6.81 14.53 -26.24
N GLU A 280 -5.76 13.81 -26.65
CA GLU A 280 -4.83 14.27 -27.70
C GLU A 280 -5.54 14.51 -29.03
N SER A 281 -6.48 13.64 -29.43
CA SER A 281 -7.26 13.83 -30.66
C SER A 281 -8.13 15.09 -30.66
N PHE A 282 -8.50 15.59 -29.47
CA PHE A 282 -9.18 16.87 -29.29
C PHE A 282 -8.23 18.05 -29.03
N SER A 283 -6.91 17.85 -29.13
CA SER A 283 -5.89 18.83 -28.79
C SER A 283 -5.95 19.34 -27.33
N SER A 284 -6.58 18.57 -26.44
CA SER A 284 -6.69 18.86 -25.01
C SER A 284 -5.42 18.43 -24.27
N THR A 285 -4.32 19.16 -24.46
CA THR A 285 -3.00 18.80 -23.89
C THR A 285 -3.01 18.61 -22.37
N LYS A 286 -3.82 19.40 -21.63
CA LYS A 286 -3.93 19.29 -20.17
C LYS A 286 -4.59 17.98 -19.73
N GLU A 287 -5.64 17.55 -20.44
CA GLU A 287 -6.33 16.29 -20.16
C GLU A 287 -5.47 15.09 -20.57
N ALA A 288 -4.80 15.18 -21.72
CA ALA A 288 -3.83 14.19 -22.16
C ALA A 288 -2.72 14.01 -21.13
N PHE A 289 -2.13 15.12 -20.65
CA PHE A 289 -1.14 15.10 -19.57
C PHE A 289 -1.66 14.37 -18.33
N PHE A 290 -2.86 14.74 -17.87
CA PHE A 290 -3.48 14.14 -16.68
C PHE A 290 -3.64 12.62 -16.83
N HIS A 291 -4.19 12.17 -17.94
CA HIS A 291 -4.44 10.75 -18.17
C HIS A 291 -3.15 9.95 -18.41
N TYR A 292 -2.17 10.47 -19.15
CA TYR A 292 -0.86 9.83 -19.27
C TYR A 292 -0.13 9.78 -17.92
N HIS A 293 -0.21 10.83 -17.11
CA HIS A 293 0.36 10.85 -15.76
C HIS A 293 -0.27 9.78 -14.85
N GLN A 294 -1.60 9.60 -14.92
CA GLN A 294 -2.26 8.50 -14.22
C GLN A 294 -1.83 7.13 -14.76
N ALA A 295 -1.73 6.97 -16.08
CA ALA A 295 -1.30 5.72 -16.70
C ALA A 295 0.08 5.28 -16.23
N VAL A 296 1.08 6.18 -16.27
CA VAL A 296 2.45 5.84 -15.83
C VAL A 296 2.54 5.50 -14.34
N GLY A 297 1.61 5.99 -13.51
CA GLY A 297 1.51 5.63 -12.10
C GLY A 297 1.19 4.16 -11.84
N PHE A 298 0.62 3.45 -12.82
CA PHE A 298 0.38 2.00 -12.75
C PHE A 298 1.58 1.16 -13.24
N ASP A 299 2.69 1.80 -13.62
CA ASP A 299 3.89 1.18 -14.22
C ASP A 299 3.58 0.25 -15.41
N PRO A 300 3.03 0.80 -16.51
CA PRO A 300 2.70 0.05 -17.71
C PRO A 300 3.93 -0.70 -18.28
N PRO A 301 3.77 -1.92 -18.84
CA PRO A 301 4.86 -2.62 -19.51
C PRO A 301 5.31 -1.96 -20.83
N MET A 302 4.47 -1.17 -21.50
CA MET A 302 4.83 -0.43 -22.72
C MET A 302 5.42 0.96 -22.43
N GLY A 303 6.32 1.38 -23.30
CA GLY A 303 7.02 2.67 -23.30
C GLY A 303 6.18 3.84 -23.84
N GLU A 304 5.15 3.58 -24.65
CA GLU A 304 4.28 4.61 -25.26
C GLU A 304 3.79 5.70 -24.28
N PRO A 305 3.16 5.40 -23.14
CA PRO A 305 2.67 6.43 -22.22
C PRO A 305 3.79 7.30 -21.64
N PHE A 306 4.97 6.74 -21.41
CA PHE A 306 6.13 7.51 -20.95
C PHE A 306 6.63 8.44 -22.05
N TYR A 307 6.73 7.94 -23.29
CA TYR A 307 7.10 8.76 -24.44
C TYR A 307 6.12 9.93 -24.64
N ARG A 308 4.81 9.66 -24.67
CA ARG A 308 3.77 10.68 -24.85
C ARG A 308 3.80 11.74 -23.75
N LEU A 309 3.89 11.31 -22.49
CA LEU A 309 4.02 12.23 -21.35
C LEU A 309 5.30 13.09 -21.45
N GLY A 310 6.43 12.48 -21.83
CA GLY A 310 7.68 13.19 -22.08
C GLY A 310 7.56 14.26 -23.15
N LYS A 311 6.87 13.96 -24.27
CA LYS A 311 6.60 14.93 -25.34
C LYS A 311 5.75 16.11 -24.84
N ILE A 312 4.72 15.85 -24.04
CA ILE A 312 3.87 16.91 -23.49
C ILE A 312 4.67 17.80 -22.52
N ILE A 313 5.49 17.20 -21.66
CA ILE A 313 6.36 17.95 -20.72
C ILE A 313 7.39 18.79 -21.50
N GLN A 314 8.03 18.20 -22.52
CA GLN A 314 8.99 18.92 -23.35
C GLN A 314 8.34 20.13 -24.04
N ALA A 315 7.13 19.97 -24.57
CA ALA A 315 6.40 21.07 -25.22
C ALA A 315 5.97 22.17 -24.23
N ASN A 316 5.70 21.80 -22.98
CA ASN A 316 5.28 22.74 -21.94
C ASN A 316 6.50 23.45 -21.31
N GLY A 317 6.91 24.58 -21.89
CA GLY A 317 7.97 25.41 -21.35
C GLY A 317 9.39 24.92 -21.66
N ASN A 318 9.53 24.04 -22.66
CA ASN A 318 10.84 23.52 -23.11
C ASN A 318 11.60 22.75 -22.02
N ASP A 319 10.86 22.06 -21.13
CA ASP A 319 11.43 21.31 -20.00
C ASP A 319 12.06 19.98 -20.45
N HIS A 320 13.26 20.11 -21.01
CA HIS A 320 14.10 18.98 -21.41
C HIS A 320 14.52 18.10 -20.23
N LYS A 321 14.69 18.68 -19.03
CA LYS A 321 15.12 17.92 -17.83
C LYS A 321 13.99 17.03 -17.32
N GLY A 322 12.77 17.56 -17.26
CA GLY A 322 11.58 16.78 -16.92
C GLY A 322 11.33 15.67 -17.94
N ALA A 323 11.39 16.00 -19.23
CA ALA A 323 11.16 15.05 -20.31
C ALA A 323 12.20 13.90 -20.35
N LEU A 324 13.45 14.18 -20.01
CA LEU A 324 14.54 13.19 -20.01
C LEU A 324 14.19 11.93 -19.19
N THR A 325 13.59 12.11 -18.02
CA THR A 325 13.22 10.98 -17.14
C THR A 325 12.23 10.05 -17.83
N TYR A 326 11.26 10.60 -18.55
CA TYR A 326 10.21 9.83 -19.20
C TYR A 326 10.69 9.19 -20.52
N PHE A 327 11.53 9.87 -21.31
CA PHE A 327 12.11 9.26 -22.51
C PHE A 327 13.06 8.10 -22.19
N ARG A 328 13.83 8.20 -21.09
CA ARG A 328 14.63 7.05 -20.61
C ARG A 328 13.73 5.85 -20.29
N LYS A 329 12.66 6.06 -19.50
CA LYS A 329 11.70 5.00 -19.20
C LYS A 329 11.05 4.42 -20.46
N ALA A 330 10.73 5.25 -21.45
CA ALA A 330 10.18 4.77 -22.72
C ALA A 330 11.12 3.82 -23.45
N VAL A 331 12.42 4.17 -23.53
CA VAL A 331 13.46 3.32 -24.13
C VAL A 331 13.76 2.07 -23.29
N ASP A 332 13.72 2.18 -21.96
CA ASP A 332 13.92 1.04 -21.07
C ASP A 332 12.80 -0.02 -21.23
N LYS A 333 11.55 0.43 -21.43
CA LYS A 333 10.41 -0.46 -21.66
C LYS A 333 10.41 -1.05 -23.08
N ASP A 334 10.61 -0.21 -24.09
CA ASP A 334 10.58 -0.61 -25.51
C ASP A 334 11.87 -0.18 -26.25
N PRO A 335 12.99 -0.90 -26.04
CA PRO A 335 14.31 -0.50 -26.55
C PRO A 335 14.46 -0.59 -28.07
N GLN A 336 13.49 -1.19 -28.77
CA GLN A 336 13.53 -1.37 -30.23
C GLN A 336 12.78 -0.25 -30.96
N VAL A 337 12.07 0.62 -30.24
CA VAL A 337 11.30 1.71 -30.86
C VAL A 337 12.23 2.89 -31.13
N VAL A 338 12.54 3.09 -32.42
CA VAL A 338 13.44 4.14 -32.90
C VAL A 338 12.97 5.54 -32.49
N GLU A 339 11.65 5.79 -32.53
CA GLU A 339 11.08 7.09 -32.15
C GLU A 339 11.39 7.48 -30.69
N TYR A 340 11.40 6.50 -29.77
CA TYR A 340 11.69 6.76 -28.36
C TYR A 340 13.17 7.07 -28.15
N ARG A 341 14.06 6.32 -28.83
CA ARG A 341 15.50 6.59 -28.81
C ARG A 341 15.84 7.93 -29.42
N LEU A 342 15.17 8.31 -30.50
CA LEU A 342 15.38 9.58 -31.17
C LEU A 342 14.97 10.75 -30.28
N ALA A 343 13.81 10.66 -29.61
CA ALA A 343 13.40 11.65 -28.63
C ALA A 343 14.37 11.76 -27.45
N LEU A 344 14.89 10.62 -26.95
CA LEU A 344 15.91 10.60 -25.92
C LEU A 344 17.23 11.25 -26.39
N ALA A 345 17.69 10.94 -27.60
CA ALA A 345 18.89 11.51 -28.21
C ALA A 345 18.77 13.03 -28.37
N ASN A 346 17.63 13.50 -28.88
CA ASN A 346 17.35 14.92 -29.09
C ASN A 346 17.28 15.68 -27.76
N VAL A 347 16.73 15.08 -26.70
CA VAL A 347 16.77 15.67 -25.35
C VAL A 347 18.18 15.72 -24.79
N TYR A 348 18.99 14.66 -24.99
CA TYR A 348 20.40 14.71 -24.59
C TYR A 348 21.17 15.82 -25.33
N GLU A 349 20.91 16.00 -26.62
CA GLU A 349 21.52 17.07 -27.42
C GLU A 349 21.13 18.46 -26.89
N ALA A 350 19.83 18.69 -26.63
CA ALA A 350 19.33 19.95 -26.07
C ALA A 350 19.88 20.27 -24.67
N LEU A 351 20.25 19.24 -23.91
CA LEU A 351 20.92 19.36 -22.61
C LEU A 351 22.45 19.38 -22.70
N ALA A 352 23.02 19.49 -23.90
CA ALA A 352 24.46 19.44 -24.19
C ALA A 352 25.18 18.16 -23.72
N MET A 353 24.43 17.08 -23.50
CA MET A 353 24.96 15.76 -23.10
C MET A 353 25.37 14.94 -24.33
N LYS A 354 26.35 15.46 -25.09
CA LYS A 354 26.75 14.92 -26.41
C LYS A 354 27.12 13.44 -26.40
N LEU A 355 27.84 12.96 -25.39
CA LEU A 355 28.24 11.55 -25.28
C LEU A 355 27.02 10.62 -25.19
N ASN A 356 25.99 11.03 -24.45
CA ASN A 356 24.77 10.25 -24.30
C ASN A 356 23.95 10.28 -25.59
N ALA A 357 23.80 11.46 -26.21
CA ALA A 357 23.15 11.60 -27.51
C ALA A 357 23.82 10.73 -28.59
N ASN A 358 25.15 10.73 -28.65
CA ASN A 358 25.92 9.93 -29.61
C ASN A 358 25.67 8.42 -29.45
N ARG A 359 25.56 7.93 -28.21
CA ARG A 359 25.21 6.53 -27.93
C ARG A 359 23.83 6.17 -28.46
N GLU A 360 22.82 7.02 -28.22
CA GLU A 360 21.47 6.77 -28.71
C GLU A 360 21.37 6.86 -30.24
N PHE A 361 22.04 7.83 -30.88
CA PHE A 361 22.08 7.88 -32.34
C PHE A 361 22.76 6.65 -32.96
N LYS A 362 23.85 6.14 -32.36
CA LYS A 362 24.45 4.86 -32.76
C LYS A 362 23.49 3.69 -32.59
N ALA A 363 22.76 3.64 -31.47
CA ALA A 363 21.76 2.61 -31.24
C ALA A 363 20.63 2.67 -32.28
N ILE A 364 20.17 3.87 -32.67
CA ILE A 364 19.19 4.04 -33.75
C ILE A 364 19.73 3.50 -35.06
N LEU A 365 20.97 3.82 -35.44
CA LEU A 365 21.57 3.34 -36.70
C LEU A 365 21.85 1.83 -36.70
N ALA A 366 22.04 1.21 -35.53
CA ALA A 366 22.10 -0.25 -35.42
C ALA A 366 20.74 -0.91 -35.72
N LEU A 367 19.64 -0.24 -35.41
CA LEU A 367 18.28 -0.71 -35.71
C LEU A 367 17.82 -0.35 -37.13
N LYS A 368 18.15 0.86 -37.58
CA LYS A 368 17.81 1.43 -38.90
C LYS A 368 19.02 2.18 -39.48
N PRO A 369 19.89 1.50 -40.24
CA PRO A 369 21.12 2.08 -40.78
C PRO A 369 20.93 3.30 -41.69
N ASP A 370 19.75 3.42 -42.31
CA ASP A 370 19.35 4.49 -43.22
C ASP A 370 18.65 5.68 -42.53
N HIS A 371 18.57 5.71 -41.19
CA HIS A 371 17.86 6.76 -40.47
C HIS A 371 18.58 8.12 -40.54
N GLU A 372 18.12 8.99 -41.44
CA GLU A 372 18.76 10.27 -41.79
C GLU A 372 18.97 11.21 -40.59
N GLU A 373 17.95 11.38 -39.72
CA GLU A 373 18.07 12.27 -38.55
C GLU A 373 19.15 11.78 -37.56
N ALA A 374 19.35 10.47 -37.46
CA ALA A 374 20.35 9.89 -36.57
C ALA A 374 21.77 10.03 -37.15
N LYS A 375 21.93 9.88 -38.48
CA LYS A 375 23.18 10.19 -39.17
C LYS A 375 23.56 11.66 -38.98
N ALA A 376 22.60 12.57 -39.11
CA ALA A 376 22.81 14.01 -38.88
C ALA A 376 23.17 14.30 -37.41
N GLY A 377 22.45 13.68 -36.46
CA GLY A 377 22.73 13.80 -35.03
C GLY A 377 24.12 13.31 -34.63
N LEU A 378 24.62 12.21 -35.22
CA LEU A 378 26.00 11.78 -34.99
C LEU A 378 27.03 12.80 -35.43
N LYS A 379 26.84 13.43 -36.60
CA LYS A 379 27.77 14.48 -37.07
C LYS A 379 27.81 15.67 -36.11
N ARG A 380 26.65 16.10 -35.57
CA ARG A 380 26.56 17.21 -34.61
C ARG A 380 27.18 16.88 -33.25
N THR A 381 27.13 15.62 -32.84
CA THR A 381 27.61 15.15 -31.52
C THR A 381 29.01 14.54 -31.54
N ALA A 382 29.69 14.53 -32.70
CA ALA A 382 31.00 13.90 -32.91
C ALA A 382 32.21 14.73 -32.45
N GLY A 383 32.01 15.91 -31.88
CA GLY A 383 33.06 16.76 -31.31
C GLY A 383 32.75 17.13 -29.87
#